data_AF-A0AAJ2ANX6-F1
#
_entry.id   AF-A0AAJ2ANX6-F1
#
_cell.length_a   1.000
_cell.length_b   1.000
_cell.length_c   1.000
_cell.angle_alpha   90.00
_cell.angle_beta   90.00
_cell.angle_gamma   90.00
#
_symmetry.space_group_name_H-M   'P 1'
#
loop_
_entity.id
_entity.type
_entity.pdbx_description
1 polymer ?
#
loop_
_entity_poly.entity_id
_entity_poly.type
_entity_poly.pdbx_seq_one_letter_code
_entity_poly.pdbx_strand_id
1 'polypeptide(L)'
;MNETLERHQRHAAITSPYTPGNVDAAIRHLERVLSAEGANSLFGQTYWRSRVCQVSATRGLQRDQRARLERLMNRLADAGAQ
;
A
#
# COMPACT_ATOMS: atom_id res chain seq x y z
N MET A 1 -4.13 -36.45 6.72
CA MET A 1 -3.50 -35.37 7.50
C MET A 1 -2.04 -35.39 7.09
N ASN A 2 -1.56 -34.57 6.17
CA ASN A 2 -1.41 -33.12 6.27
C ASN A 2 -1.45 -32.51 4.85
N GLU A 3 -2.58 -31.93 4.44
CA GLU A 3 -2.77 -31.41 3.07
C GLU A 3 -2.98 -29.89 3.02
N THR A 4 -2.65 -29.18 4.10
CA THR A 4 -3.15 -27.81 4.31
C THR A 4 -2.08 -26.71 4.27
N LEU A 5 -0.80 -27.01 4.03
CA LEU A 5 0.24 -25.97 4.13
C LEU A 5 1.01 -25.64 2.84
N GLU A 6 0.90 -26.45 1.78
CA GLU A 6 1.78 -26.27 0.60
C GLU A 6 1.06 -25.76 -0.67
N ARG A 7 -0.25 -25.47 -0.61
CA ARG A 7 -0.99 -24.91 -1.77
C ARG A 7 -1.10 -23.38 -1.79
N HIS A 8 -0.55 -22.67 -0.80
CA HIS A 8 -0.63 -21.21 -0.75
C HIS A 8 0.60 -20.49 -1.35
N GLN A 9 1.58 -21.23 -1.89
CA GLN A 9 2.88 -20.65 -2.28
C GLN A 9 3.20 -20.65 -3.79
N ARG A 10 2.25 -21.04 -4.67
CA ARG A 10 2.52 -21.15 -6.12
C ARG A 10 1.58 -20.38 -7.05
N HIS A 11 1.03 -19.26 -6.59
CA HIS A 11 0.39 -18.30 -7.49
C HIS A 11 1.03 -16.93 -7.28
N ALA A 12 2.29 -16.82 -7.72
CA ALA A 12 2.91 -15.56 -8.13
C ALA A 12 2.18 -15.03 -9.38
N ALA A 13 0.89 -14.75 -9.24
CA ALA A 13 0.09 -14.09 -10.24
C ALA A 13 0.39 -12.59 -10.16
N ILE A 14 0.71 -12.03 -11.31
CA ILE A 14 0.86 -10.61 -11.61
C ILE A 14 -0.55 -9.98 -11.50
N THR A 15 -1.06 -9.92 -10.29
CA THR A 15 -2.32 -9.30 -9.90
C THR A 15 -1.96 -8.47 -8.70
N SER A 16 -2.31 -7.18 -8.72
CA SER A 16 -2.03 -6.29 -7.59
C SER A 16 -2.44 -7.03 -6.30
N PRO A 17 -1.53 -7.25 -5.33
CA PRO A 17 -1.75 -8.15 -4.19
C PRO A 17 -2.87 -7.68 -3.25
N TYR A 18 -3.52 -6.58 -3.60
CA TYR A 18 -4.61 -5.97 -2.90
C TYR A 18 -5.93 -6.38 -3.55
N THR A 19 -6.70 -7.18 -2.83
CA THR A 19 -8.13 -7.33 -3.08
C THR A 19 -8.88 -6.13 -2.47
N PRO A 20 -10.08 -5.79 -2.95
CA PRO A 20 -10.88 -4.70 -2.37
C PRO A 20 -11.17 -4.89 -0.86
N GLY A 21 -11.10 -6.12 -0.34
CA GLY A 21 -11.19 -6.40 1.10
C GLY A 21 -9.90 -6.12 1.88
N ASN A 22 -8.74 -6.18 1.23
CA ASN A 22 -7.43 -5.97 1.88
C ASN A 22 -6.82 -4.59 1.58
N VAL A 23 -7.37 -3.87 0.59
CA VAL A 23 -6.87 -2.56 0.18
C VAL A 23 -7.07 -1.51 1.27
N ASP A 24 -8.17 -1.58 2.04
CA ASP A 24 -8.39 -0.67 3.17
C ASP A 24 -7.38 -0.91 4.29
N ALA A 25 -7.07 -2.18 4.60
CA ALA A 25 -6.05 -2.54 5.57
C ALA A 25 -4.64 -2.08 5.13
N ALA A 26 -4.32 -2.23 3.83
CA ALA A 26 -3.09 -1.74 3.25
C ALA A 26 -2.98 -0.21 3.31
N ILE A 27 -4.07 0.51 3.01
CA ILE A 27 -4.13 1.97 3.12
C ILE A 27 -3.93 2.40 4.58
N ARG A 28 -4.64 1.80 5.55
CA ARG A 28 -4.46 2.11 6.98
C ARG A 28 -3.03 1.83 7.45
N HIS A 29 -2.40 0.77 6.95
CA HIS A 29 -1.01 0.47 7.26
C HIS A 29 -0.09 1.57 6.72
N LEU A 30 -0.28 2.00 5.47
CA LEU A 30 0.48 3.11 4.89
C LEU A 30 0.24 4.42 5.65
N GLU A 31 -1.00 4.73 6.02
CA GLU A 31 -1.34 5.90 6.84
C GLU A 31 -0.61 5.87 8.18
N ARG A 32 -0.60 4.73 8.87
CA ARG A 32 0.05 4.58 10.17
C ARG A 32 1.56 4.70 10.06
N VAL A 33 2.16 4.02 9.08
CA VAL A 33 3.61 4.04 8.89
C VAL A 33 4.05 5.43 8.47
N LEU A 34 3.42 6.05 7.47
CA LEU A 34 3.75 7.41 7.03
C LEU A 34 3.45 8.49 8.07
N SER A 35 2.57 8.22 9.04
CA SER A 35 2.33 9.11 10.18
C SER A 35 3.33 8.91 11.32
N ALA A 36 4.06 7.79 11.36
CA ALA A 36 5.13 7.60 12.34
C ALA A 36 6.35 8.42 11.90
N GLU A 37 6.87 9.27 12.79
CA GLU A 37 7.97 10.23 12.55
C GLU A 37 9.34 9.62 12.14
N GLY A 38 9.38 8.38 11.66
CA GLY A 38 10.59 7.71 11.19
C GLY A 38 10.39 6.78 9.98
N ALA A 39 9.18 6.69 9.40
CA ALA A 39 8.99 5.82 8.24
C ALA A 39 9.79 6.24 7.00
N ASN A 40 10.07 7.55 6.88
CA ASN A 40 10.95 8.07 5.84
C ASN A 40 12.44 7.82 6.14
N SER A 41 12.78 7.38 7.36
CA SER A 41 14.13 7.02 7.78
C SER A 41 14.46 5.55 7.47
N LEU A 42 13.46 4.64 7.59
CA LEU A 42 13.64 3.21 7.28
C LEU A 42 13.62 2.94 5.77
N PHE A 43 12.80 3.66 5.01
CA PHE A 43 12.73 3.56 3.56
C PHE A 43 12.62 4.95 2.95
N GLY A 44 13.34 5.19 1.86
CA GLY A 44 13.28 6.46 1.16
C GLY A 44 11.89 6.75 0.57
N GLN A 45 11.56 8.03 0.45
CA GLN A 45 10.28 8.53 -0.09
C GLN A 45 9.86 7.89 -1.43
N THR A 46 10.82 7.59 -2.32
CA THR A 46 10.59 6.93 -3.61
C THR A 46 9.98 5.52 -3.46
N TYR A 47 10.35 4.79 -2.41
CA TYR A 47 9.76 3.50 -2.09
C TYR A 47 8.28 3.66 -1.70
N TRP A 48 7.98 4.62 -0.82
CA TRP A 48 6.62 4.89 -0.38
C TRP A 48 5.72 5.35 -1.52
N ARG A 49 6.21 6.23 -2.40
CA ARG A 49 5.49 6.66 -3.61
C ARG A 49 5.17 5.47 -4.52
N SER A 50 6.13 4.58 -4.74
CA SER A 50 5.90 3.36 -5.53
C SER A 50 4.84 2.46 -4.91
N ARG A 51 4.82 2.33 -3.59
CA ARG A 51 3.80 1.54 -2.86
C ARG A 51 2.41 2.15 -2.94
N VAL A 52 2.27 3.47 -2.76
CA VAL A 52 0.99 4.17 -2.90
C VAL A 52 0.48 4.07 -4.34
N CYS A 53 1.36 4.20 -5.34
CA CYS A 53 1.03 4.00 -6.75
C CYS A 53 0.54 2.58 -7.05
N GLN A 54 1.21 1.57 -6.49
CA GLN A 54 0.81 0.16 -6.64
C GLN A 54 -0.57 -0.13 -6.03
N VAL A 55 -0.89 0.47 -4.88
CA VAL A 55 -2.21 0.34 -4.26
C VAL A 55 -3.26 1.08 -5.09
N SER A 56 -2.95 2.27 -5.59
CA SER A 56 -3.79 3.07 -6.51
C SER A 56 -4.12 2.34 -7.82
N ALA A 57 -3.22 1.50 -8.32
CA ALA A 57 -3.46 0.69 -9.51
C ALA A 57 -4.47 -0.47 -9.29
N THR A 58 -4.98 -0.65 -8.07
CA THR A 58 -5.98 -1.68 -7.76
C THR A 58 -7.32 -1.35 -8.42
N ARG A 59 -7.85 -2.29 -9.22
CA ARG A 59 -9.20 -2.15 -9.80
C ARG A 59 -10.27 -2.25 -8.71
N GLY A 60 -11.32 -1.42 -8.83
CA GLY A 60 -12.46 -1.44 -7.89
C GLY A 60 -12.26 -0.60 -6.63
N LEU A 61 -11.27 0.30 -6.60
CA LEU A 61 -11.09 1.24 -5.49
C LEU A 61 -12.32 2.13 -5.31
N GLN A 62 -12.82 2.14 -4.09
CA GLN A 62 -13.88 3.05 -3.65
C GLN A 62 -13.39 4.50 -3.69
N ARG A 63 -14.33 5.44 -3.82
CA ARG A 63 -14.00 6.88 -3.87
C ARG A 63 -13.27 7.35 -2.61
N ASP A 64 -13.65 6.82 -1.45
CA ASP A 64 -13.01 7.11 -0.17
C ASP A 64 -11.56 6.58 -0.12
N GLN A 65 -11.32 5.36 -0.61
CA GLN A 65 -9.99 4.76 -0.68
C GLN A 65 -9.06 5.56 -1.60
N ARG A 66 -9.56 6.03 -2.75
CA ARG A 66 -8.82 6.93 -3.64
C ARG A 66 -8.47 8.25 -2.95
N ALA A 67 -9.43 8.89 -2.29
CA ALA A 67 -9.18 10.13 -1.59
C ALA A 67 -8.09 9.99 -0.50
N ARG A 68 -8.07 8.87 0.23
CA ARG A 68 -7.00 8.57 1.21
C ARG A 68 -5.63 8.40 0.53
N LEU A 69 -5.56 7.67 -0.58
CA LEU A 69 -4.32 7.49 -1.34
C LEU A 69 -3.78 8.81 -1.90
N GLU A 70 -4.66 9.70 -2.39
CA GLU A 70 -4.28 11.03 -2.86
C GLU A 70 -3.71 11.90 -1.73
N ARG A 71 -4.31 11.85 -0.53
CA ARG A 71 -3.76 12.53 0.65
C ARG A 71 -2.38 12.01 1.02
N LEU A 72 -2.15 10.70 0.94
CA LEU A 72 -0.84 10.09 1.18
C LEU A 72 0.19 10.54 0.14
N MET A 73 -0.17 10.57 -1.14
CA MET A 73 0.68 11.10 -2.21
C MET A 73 1.04 12.58 -1.97
N ASN A 74 0.09 13.39 -1.54
CA ASN A 74 0.34 14.81 -1.24
C ASN A 74 1.30 14.97 -0.05
N ARG A 75 1.15 14.19 1.02
CA ARG A 75 2.09 14.18 2.15
C ARG A 75 3.50 13.75 1.72
N LEU A 76 3.61 12.76 0.85
CA LEU A 76 4.89 12.32 0.31
C LEU A 76 5.53 13.35 -0.63
N ALA A 77 4.74 14.22 -1.27
CA ALA A 77 5.26 15.32 -2.08
C ALA A 77 5.75 16.48 -1.20
N ASP A 78 5.00 16.82 -0.16
CA ASP A 78 5.34 17.85 0.83
C ASP A 78 6.60 17.50 1.62
N ALA A 79 6.72 16.27 2.11
CA ALA A 79 7.89 15.79 2.84
C ALA A 79 9.18 15.72 1.99
N GLY A 80 9.09 15.83 0.66
CA GLY A 80 10.24 15.85 -0.24
C GLY A 80 10.68 17.25 -0.65
N ALA A 81 9.92 18.27 -0.26
CA ALA A 81 10.16 19.68 -0.60
C ALA A 81 10.82 20.47 0.54
N GLN A 82 11.22 19.80 1.63
CA GLN A 82 11.91 20.39 2.79
C GLN A 82 13.42 20.18 2.74
#